data_AF-A0A7J5WLD9-F1
#
_entry.id   AF-A0A7J5WLD9-F1
#
_cell.length_a   1.000
_cell.length_b   1.000
_cell.length_c   1.000
_cell.angle_alpha   90.00
_cell.angle_beta   90.00
_cell.angle_gamma   90.00
#
_symmetry.space_group_name_H-M   'P 1'
#
loop_
_entity.id
_entity.type
_entity.pdbx_description
1 polymer ?
#
loop_
_entity_poly.entity_id
_entity_poly.type
_entity_poly.pdbx_seq_one_letter_code
_entity_poly.pdbx_strand_id
1 'polypeptide(L)'
;NKQETDAAFLRSIEGMKINPDGTVVIDAQRMTGYEGIFAGGDMLPGENRSATIAIGQGKKAAKYIDSFLLKQPFQKPDKHPTAGYRKLHMWYKTDAPQKEQVKLAPETAIKNFDEVIAGLSEAEAKFEAQRCLSCGNCFECDGCYGACPEDAIIKLGKGNRYKFNLELCTGCGVCYEQCPCHAIEMITEPVNSTKNA
;
A
#
# COMPACT_ATOMS: atom_id res chain seq x y z
N ASN A 1 -10.93 20.07 -17.44
CA ASN A 1 -10.95 20.33 -15.99
C ASN A 1 -9.54 20.28 -15.42
N LYS A 2 -8.83 21.41 -15.47
CA LYS A 2 -7.57 21.59 -14.74
C LYS A 2 -7.91 22.39 -13.49
N GLN A 3 -7.67 21.85 -12.29
CA GLN A 3 -7.72 22.66 -11.08
C GLN A 3 -6.51 23.60 -11.07
N GLU A 4 -6.76 24.88 -10.83
CA GLU A 4 -5.75 25.92 -10.69
C GLU A 4 -5.76 26.40 -9.25
N THR A 5 -4.60 26.33 -8.59
CA THR A 5 -4.43 26.82 -7.22
C THR A 5 -4.21 28.32 -7.26
N ASP A 6 -4.97 29.09 -6.47
CA ASP A 6 -4.65 30.48 -6.24
C ASP A 6 -3.38 30.60 -5.38
N ALA A 7 -2.26 30.87 -6.04
CA ALA A 7 -0.95 31.04 -5.44
C ALA A 7 -0.55 32.52 -5.27
N ALA A 8 -1.48 33.47 -5.45
CA ALA A 8 -1.16 34.90 -5.43
C ALA A 8 -0.55 35.32 -4.09
N PHE A 9 -1.08 34.83 -2.98
CA PHE A 9 -0.56 35.14 -1.64
C PHE A 9 0.83 34.53 -1.38
N LEU A 10 1.21 33.45 -2.08
CA LEU A 10 2.53 32.84 -1.91
C LEU A 10 3.65 33.70 -2.52
N ARG A 11 3.30 34.61 -3.46
CA ARG A 11 4.27 35.52 -4.10
C ARG A 11 4.82 36.58 -3.16
N SER A 12 4.13 36.89 -2.07
CA SER A 12 4.58 37.88 -1.08
C SER A 12 5.49 37.28 -0.01
N ILE A 13 5.66 35.96 0.04
CA ILE A 13 6.53 35.28 1.00
C ILE A 13 7.95 35.28 0.45
N GLU A 14 8.90 35.78 1.23
CA GLU A 14 10.32 35.79 0.87
C GLU A 14 10.84 34.36 0.60
N GLY A 15 11.72 34.18 -0.38
CA GLY A 15 12.27 32.86 -0.72
C GLY A 15 11.33 31.93 -1.50
N MET A 16 10.02 32.22 -1.59
CA MET A 16 9.11 31.43 -2.45
C MET A 16 9.44 31.59 -3.92
N LYS A 17 9.50 30.47 -4.62
CA LYS A 17 9.65 30.41 -6.08
C LYS A 17 8.42 29.73 -6.67
N ILE A 18 7.80 30.39 -7.63
CA ILE A 18 6.62 29.89 -8.34
C ILE A 18 7.01 29.68 -9.81
N ASN A 19 6.62 28.53 -10.35
CA ASN A 19 6.80 28.19 -11.75
C ASN A 19 5.82 28.98 -12.64
N PRO A 20 6.12 29.12 -13.95
CA PRO A 20 5.22 29.79 -14.89
C PRO A 20 3.82 29.18 -14.97
N ASP A 21 3.67 27.90 -14.63
CA ASP A 21 2.40 27.17 -14.62
C ASP A 21 1.58 27.34 -13.31
N GLY A 22 2.04 28.23 -12.42
CA GLY A 22 1.40 28.54 -11.14
C GLY A 22 1.75 27.60 -9.99
N THR A 23 2.62 26.60 -10.20
CA THR A 23 3.03 25.66 -9.15
C THR A 23 4.18 26.16 -8.29
N VAL A 24 4.30 25.64 -7.08
CA VAL A 24 5.36 25.99 -6.13
C VAL A 24 6.59 25.12 -6.39
N VAL A 25 7.76 25.75 -6.41
CA VAL A 25 9.05 25.05 -6.47
C VAL A 25 9.38 24.47 -5.10
N ILE A 26 9.73 23.19 -5.08
CA ILE A 26 10.15 22.46 -3.89
C ILE A 26 11.49 21.76 -4.11
N ASP A 27 12.17 21.47 -3.01
CA ASP A 27 13.37 20.63 -2.99
C ASP A 27 13.02 19.11 -2.93
N ALA A 28 14.05 18.29 -2.74
CA ALA A 28 13.90 16.83 -2.61
C ALA A 28 13.13 16.40 -1.34
N GLN A 29 13.08 17.24 -0.32
CA GLN A 29 12.34 17.03 0.94
C GLN A 29 10.94 17.66 0.91
N ARG A 30 10.52 18.21 -0.23
CA ARG A 30 9.22 18.89 -0.41
C ARG A 30 9.11 20.21 0.34
N MET A 31 10.22 20.73 0.83
CA MET A 31 10.29 22.06 1.39
C MET A 31 10.34 23.05 0.23
N THR A 32 9.62 24.13 0.40
CA THR A 32 9.67 25.28 -0.50
C THR A 32 10.97 26.05 -0.30
N GLY A 33 11.15 27.18 -1.00
CA GLY A 33 12.30 28.06 -0.75
C GLY A 33 12.28 28.80 0.59
N TYR A 34 11.24 28.62 1.42
CA TYR A 34 11.17 29.12 2.79
C TYR A 34 11.23 27.96 3.78
N GLU A 35 12.08 28.10 4.79
CA GLU A 35 12.28 27.06 5.81
C GLU A 35 11.01 26.78 6.61
N GLY A 36 10.64 25.50 6.71
CA GLY A 36 9.45 25.07 7.45
C GLY A 36 8.13 25.18 6.68
N ILE A 37 8.13 25.69 5.44
CA ILE A 37 6.96 25.64 4.56
C ILE A 37 7.14 24.50 3.55
N PHE A 38 6.18 23.58 3.55
CA PHE A 38 6.16 22.40 2.68
C PHE A 38 4.96 22.46 1.73
N ALA A 39 5.09 21.82 0.57
CA ALA A 39 4.01 21.78 -0.42
C ALA A 39 3.65 20.34 -0.82
N GLY A 40 2.36 20.15 -1.12
CA GLY A 40 1.75 18.88 -1.52
C GLY A 40 0.45 19.13 -2.26
N GLY A 41 -0.05 18.10 -2.94
CA GLY A 41 -1.27 18.23 -3.76
C GLY A 41 -1.02 18.83 -5.13
N ASP A 42 -2.03 19.53 -5.65
CA ASP A 42 -2.06 20.06 -7.02
C ASP A 42 -1.23 21.34 -7.23
N MET A 43 -0.70 21.92 -6.15
CA MET A 43 0.23 23.05 -6.20
C MET A 43 1.66 22.62 -6.58
N LEU A 44 1.93 21.32 -6.74
CA LEU A 44 3.23 20.81 -7.16
C LEU A 44 3.33 20.66 -8.69
N PRO A 45 4.53 20.81 -9.28
CA PRO A 45 4.74 20.59 -10.70
C PRO A 45 4.45 19.13 -11.09
N GLY A 46 3.82 18.93 -12.24
CA GLY A 46 3.52 17.61 -12.78
C GLY A 46 2.43 17.64 -13.85
N GLU A 47 2.57 16.77 -14.86
CA GLU A 47 1.66 16.70 -16.02
C GLU A 47 0.27 16.13 -15.65
N ASN A 48 0.19 15.31 -14.61
CA ASN A 48 -1.04 14.66 -14.16
C ASN A 48 -1.40 15.04 -12.72
N ARG A 49 -2.30 16.02 -12.56
CA ARG A 49 -2.87 16.48 -11.27
C ARG A 49 -4.16 15.72 -10.92
N SER A 50 -4.04 14.41 -10.78
CA SER A 50 -5.16 13.58 -10.36
C SER A 50 -5.28 13.58 -8.82
N ALA A 51 -6.49 13.36 -8.31
CA ALA A 51 -6.73 13.27 -6.86
C ALA A 51 -5.82 12.23 -6.19
N THR A 52 -5.54 11.09 -6.84
CA THR A 52 -4.66 10.05 -6.30
C THR A 52 -3.21 10.50 -6.20
N ILE A 53 -2.73 11.27 -7.17
CA ILE A 53 -1.41 11.89 -7.12
C ILE A 53 -1.36 12.93 -6.01
N ALA A 54 -2.36 13.81 -5.91
CA ALA A 54 -2.43 14.84 -4.88
C ALA A 54 -2.38 14.26 -3.45
N ILE A 55 -3.18 13.22 -3.18
CA ILE A 55 -3.17 12.47 -1.91
C ILE A 55 -1.77 11.88 -1.65
N GLY A 56 -1.17 11.27 -2.68
CA GLY A 56 0.18 10.71 -2.60
C GLY A 56 1.25 11.76 -2.29
N GLN A 57 1.14 12.96 -2.85
CA GLN A 57 2.04 14.08 -2.54
C GLN A 57 1.83 14.57 -1.09
N GLY A 58 0.58 14.73 -0.65
CA GLY A 58 0.24 15.13 0.72
C GLY A 58 0.80 14.18 1.77
N LYS A 59 0.63 12.86 1.57
CA LYS A 59 1.20 11.84 2.46
C LYS A 59 2.73 11.91 2.55
N LYS A 60 3.40 12.26 1.45
CA LYS A 60 4.86 12.42 1.47
C LYS A 60 5.26 13.72 2.17
N ALA A 61 4.57 14.83 1.90
CA ALA A 61 4.83 16.11 2.58
C ALA A 61 4.69 15.95 4.11
N ALA A 62 3.64 15.26 4.58
CA ALA A 62 3.46 14.97 6.00
C ALA A 62 4.66 14.24 6.63
N LYS A 63 5.26 13.28 5.93
CA LYS A 63 6.45 12.56 6.42
C LYS A 63 7.69 13.45 6.54
N TYR A 64 7.87 14.41 5.63
CA TYR A 64 8.98 15.35 5.70
C TYR A 64 8.74 16.45 6.75
N ILE A 65 7.48 16.88 6.94
CA ILE A 65 7.10 17.76 8.05
C ILE A 65 7.44 17.09 9.39
N ASP A 66 7.03 15.84 9.58
CA ASP A 66 7.32 15.07 10.79
C ASP A 66 8.84 14.94 11.04
N SER A 67 9.59 14.55 10.01
CA SER A 67 11.06 14.50 10.03
C SER A 67 11.73 15.83 10.37
N PHE A 68 11.22 16.94 9.82
CA PHE A 68 11.70 18.29 10.11
C PHE A 68 11.43 18.70 11.56
N LEU A 69 10.22 18.44 12.07
CA LEU A 69 9.84 18.71 13.46
C LEU A 69 10.67 17.88 14.46
N LEU A 70 10.94 16.62 14.12
CA LEU A 70 11.74 15.70 14.94
C LEU A 70 13.26 15.91 14.78
N LYS A 71 13.70 16.75 13.83
CA LYS A 71 15.11 16.95 13.46
C LYS A 71 15.83 15.63 13.14
N GLN A 72 15.13 14.69 12.53
CA GLN A 72 15.66 13.39 12.12
C GLN A 72 15.37 13.16 10.64
N PRO A 73 16.33 12.65 9.84
CA PRO A 73 16.11 12.48 8.41
C PRO A 73 15.04 11.42 8.12
N PHE A 74 14.07 11.75 7.27
CA PHE A 74 13.09 10.78 6.81
C PHE A 74 13.78 9.71 5.95
N GLN A 75 13.86 8.49 6.48
CA GLN A 75 14.28 7.32 5.72
C GLN A 75 13.07 6.67 5.08
N LYS A 76 13.05 6.68 3.74
CA LYS A 76 12.00 6.01 2.99
C LYS A 76 12.23 4.50 3.09
N PRO A 77 11.25 3.72 3.59
CA PRO A 77 11.38 2.27 3.61
C PRO A 77 11.46 1.74 2.17
N ASP A 78 12.18 0.64 2.02
CA ASP A 78 12.25 -0.06 0.74
C ASP A 78 10.86 -0.46 0.28
N LYS A 79 10.63 -0.30 -1.02
CA LYS A 79 9.38 -0.78 -1.61
C LYS A 79 9.47 -2.30 -1.71
N HIS A 80 8.45 -2.98 -1.20
CA HIS A 80 8.26 -4.39 -1.51
C HIS A 80 8.08 -4.56 -3.04
N PRO A 81 8.63 -5.65 -3.62
CA PRO A 81 8.41 -5.96 -5.01
C PRO A 81 6.92 -6.16 -5.28
N THR A 82 6.43 -5.68 -6.41
CA THR A 82 5.04 -5.90 -6.81
C THR A 82 4.88 -7.36 -7.27
N ALA A 83 3.93 -8.08 -6.67
CA ALA A 83 3.54 -9.41 -7.15
C ALA A 83 2.81 -9.26 -8.49
N GLY A 84 3.47 -9.64 -9.58
CA GLY A 84 2.84 -9.70 -10.91
C GLY A 84 1.83 -10.85 -11.01
N TYR A 85 1.04 -10.87 -12.09
CA TYR A 85 -0.02 -11.87 -12.31
C TYR A 85 0.42 -13.33 -12.09
N ARG A 86 1.63 -13.70 -12.55
CA ARG A 86 2.16 -15.07 -12.40
C ARG A 86 2.45 -15.48 -10.96
N LYS A 87 2.64 -14.51 -10.06
CA LYS A 87 2.84 -14.75 -8.62
C LYS A 87 1.51 -14.88 -7.87
N LEU A 88 0.38 -14.51 -8.49
CA LEU A 88 -0.94 -14.60 -7.88
C LEU A 88 -1.53 -16.00 -8.15
N HIS A 89 -1.68 -16.78 -7.10
CA HIS A 89 -2.21 -18.15 -7.19
C HIS A 89 -3.75 -18.11 -7.24
N MET A 90 -4.27 -17.72 -8.41
CA MET A 90 -5.70 -17.46 -8.69
C MET A 90 -6.60 -18.70 -8.65
N TRP A 91 -6.03 -19.90 -8.43
CA TRP A 91 -6.79 -21.13 -8.24
C TRP A 91 -7.47 -21.19 -6.87
N TYR A 92 -6.93 -20.48 -5.88
CA TYR A 92 -7.59 -20.31 -4.59
C TYR A 92 -8.59 -19.16 -4.67
N LYS A 93 -9.85 -19.51 -4.92
CA LYS A 93 -10.99 -18.59 -4.86
C LYS A 93 -11.88 -19.01 -3.70
N THR A 94 -12.05 -18.12 -2.73
CA THR A 94 -13.18 -18.26 -1.82
C THR A 94 -14.41 -17.82 -2.60
N ASP A 95 -15.24 -18.76 -3.05
CA ASP A 95 -16.54 -18.46 -3.65
C ASP A 95 -17.44 -17.84 -2.57
N ALA A 96 -17.26 -16.54 -2.36
CA ALA A 96 -18.05 -15.74 -1.46
C ALA A 96 -18.79 -14.71 -2.31
N PRO A 97 -20.14 -14.76 -2.35
CA PRO A 97 -20.93 -13.82 -3.13
C PRO A 97 -20.69 -12.40 -2.61
N GLN A 98 -20.61 -11.44 -3.52
CA GLN A 98 -20.57 -10.04 -3.15
C GLN A 98 -21.94 -9.60 -2.63
N LYS A 99 -21.95 -8.82 -1.56
CA LYS A 99 -23.15 -8.11 -1.11
C LYS A 99 -23.51 -7.02 -2.11
N GLU A 100 -24.72 -7.13 -2.63
CA GLU A 100 -25.27 -6.14 -3.55
C GLU A 100 -25.64 -4.88 -2.77
N GLN A 101 -25.02 -3.76 -3.12
CA GLN A 101 -25.33 -2.46 -2.54
C GLN A 101 -26.46 -1.83 -3.32
N VAL A 102 -27.41 -1.23 -2.60
CA VAL A 102 -28.48 -0.46 -3.25
C VAL A 102 -27.84 0.70 -4.00
N LYS A 103 -28.14 0.78 -5.30
CA LYS A 103 -27.69 1.85 -6.17
C LYS A 103 -28.86 2.75 -6.51
N LEU A 104 -28.67 4.07 -6.39
CA LEU A 104 -29.66 5.02 -6.86
C LEU A 104 -29.86 4.89 -8.37
N ALA A 105 -31.13 4.98 -8.79
CA ALA A 105 -31.47 5.01 -10.20
C ALA A 105 -30.82 6.22 -10.88
N PRO A 106 -30.29 6.10 -12.11
CA PRO A 106 -29.60 7.19 -12.81
C PRO A 106 -30.41 8.48 -12.89
N GLU A 107 -31.73 8.38 -13.05
CA GLU A 107 -32.66 9.50 -13.18
C GLU A 107 -32.75 10.34 -11.90
N THR A 108 -32.43 9.74 -10.75
CA THR A 108 -32.36 10.40 -9.44
C THR A 108 -30.94 10.88 -9.15
N ALA A 109 -29.93 10.05 -9.43
CA ALA A 109 -28.52 10.33 -9.13
C ALA A 109 -27.98 11.59 -9.83
N ILE A 110 -28.53 11.97 -10.99
CA ILE A 110 -28.12 13.21 -11.69
C ILE A 110 -28.73 14.49 -11.11
N LYS A 111 -29.72 14.38 -10.22
CA LYS A 111 -30.50 15.52 -9.71
C LYS A 111 -29.97 16.06 -8.38
N ASN A 112 -29.11 15.32 -7.68
CA ASN A 112 -28.61 15.70 -6.38
C ASN A 112 -27.19 15.14 -6.16
N PHE A 113 -26.63 15.39 -4.98
CA PHE A 113 -25.32 14.91 -4.56
C PHE A 113 -25.44 13.80 -3.52
N ASP A 114 -26.58 13.10 -3.48
CA ASP A 114 -26.77 11.98 -2.56
C ASP A 114 -25.84 10.83 -2.95
N GLU A 115 -25.51 9.99 -1.97
CA GLU A 115 -24.61 8.87 -2.18
C GLU A 115 -25.23 7.88 -3.19
N VAL A 116 -24.57 7.70 -4.34
CA VAL A 116 -25.09 6.89 -5.45
C VAL A 116 -25.09 5.39 -5.12
N ILE A 117 -24.09 4.94 -4.36
CA ILE A 117 -23.95 3.55 -3.92
C ILE A 117 -24.06 3.57 -2.40
N ALA A 118 -25.15 3.02 -1.86
CA ALA A 118 -25.37 3.00 -0.42
C ALA A 118 -24.24 2.28 0.31
N GLY A 119 -23.84 2.79 1.47
CA GLY A 119 -22.89 2.12 2.37
C GLY A 119 -23.36 0.73 2.81
N LEU A 120 -22.40 -0.08 3.26
CA LEU A 120 -22.67 -1.38 3.88
C LEU A 120 -22.98 -1.21 5.37
N SER A 121 -23.88 -2.03 5.91
CA SER A 121 -24.01 -2.17 7.37
C SER A 121 -22.72 -2.74 7.97
N GLU A 122 -22.51 -2.57 9.27
CA GLU A 122 -21.31 -3.11 9.95
C GLU A 122 -21.16 -4.62 9.73
N ALA A 123 -22.26 -5.38 9.76
CA ALA A 123 -22.25 -6.82 9.53
C ALA A 123 -21.85 -7.17 8.09
N GLU A 124 -22.38 -6.44 7.11
CA GLU A 124 -22.04 -6.64 5.69
C GLU A 124 -20.60 -6.23 5.40
N ALA A 125 -20.13 -5.12 5.98
CA ALA A 125 -18.74 -4.66 5.85
C ALA A 125 -17.75 -5.68 6.43
N LYS A 126 -18.06 -6.27 7.59
CA LYS A 126 -17.25 -7.36 8.18
C LYS A 126 -17.24 -8.60 7.30
N PHE A 127 -18.39 -8.99 6.74
CA PHE A 127 -18.47 -10.11 5.81
C PHE A 127 -17.65 -9.86 4.54
N GLU A 128 -17.78 -8.68 3.93
CA GLU A 128 -17.02 -8.26 2.75
C GLU A 128 -15.50 -8.25 3.02
N ALA A 129 -15.07 -7.74 4.18
CA ALA A 129 -13.67 -7.74 4.58
C ALA A 129 -13.09 -9.15 4.80
N GLN A 130 -13.92 -10.14 5.10
CA GLN A 130 -13.52 -11.54 5.23
C GLN A 130 -13.37 -12.25 3.88
N ARG A 131 -13.84 -11.65 2.78
CA ARG A 131 -13.66 -12.20 1.43
C ARG A 131 -12.20 -12.02 1.02
N CYS A 132 -11.45 -13.13 0.95
CA CYS A 132 -10.05 -13.08 0.56
C CYS A 132 -9.93 -12.89 -0.96
N LEU A 133 -9.33 -11.77 -1.38
CA LEU A 133 -8.99 -11.49 -2.77
C LEU A 133 -7.55 -11.89 -3.11
N SER A 134 -6.86 -12.62 -2.23
CA SER A 134 -5.46 -13.02 -2.40
C SER A 134 -4.52 -11.83 -2.67
N CYS A 135 -4.76 -10.69 -2.02
CA CYS A 135 -4.16 -9.39 -2.33
C CYS A 135 -2.68 -9.21 -1.91
N GLY A 136 -1.94 -10.29 -1.67
CA GLY A 136 -0.50 -10.24 -1.36
C GLY A 136 -0.14 -10.33 0.14
N ASN A 137 -1.13 -10.34 1.04
CA ASN A 137 -0.89 -10.39 2.48
C ASN A 137 -1.32 -11.73 3.08
N CYS A 138 -0.45 -12.31 3.92
CA CYS A 138 -0.78 -13.50 4.70
C CYS A 138 -2.01 -13.24 5.59
N PHE A 139 -3.01 -14.13 5.47
CA PHE A 139 -4.26 -14.10 6.25
C PHE A 139 -4.44 -15.36 7.11
N GLU A 140 -3.34 -16.08 7.40
CA GLU A 140 -3.32 -17.23 8.31
C GLU A 140 -4.26 -18.38 7.89
N CYS A 141 -4.33 -18.67 6.57
CA CYS A 141 -5.20 -19.70 6.01
C CYS A 141 -4.76 -21.15 6.31
N ASP A 142 -3.60 -21.32 6.95
CA ASP A 142 -2.97 -22.62 7.26
C ASP A 142 -2.60 -23.51 6.06
N GLY A 143 -2.79 -23.03 4.82
CA GLY A 143 -2.44 -23.79 3.62
C GLY A 143 -0.96 -24.16 3.56
N CYS A 144 -0.06 -23.23 3.90
CA CYS A 144 1.37 -23.53 3.97
C CYS A 144 1.69 -24.54 5.08
N TYR A 145 1.12 -24.35 6.27
CA TYR A 145 1.32 -25.21 7.44
C TYR A 145 0.94 -26.66 7.14
N GLY A 146 -0.25 -26.89 6.56
CA GLY A 146 -0.71 -28.23 6.22
C GLY A 146 0.01 -28.87 5.02
N ALA A 147 0.65 -28.07 4.16
CA ALA A 147 1.31 -28.57 2.96
C ALA A 147 2.79 -28.90 3.17
N CYS A 148 3.38 -28.57 4.34
CA CYS A 148 4.78 -28.85 4.61
C CYS A 148 4.98 -30.34 4.95
N PRO A 149 5.75 -31.11 4.15
CA PRO A 149 5.95 -32.54 4.43
C PRO A 149 6.89 -32.81 5.62
N GLU A 150 7.66 -31.81 6.04
CA GLU A 150 8.69 -31.93 7.09
C GLU A 150 8.26 -31.30 8.42
N ASP A 151 7.01 -30.84 8.52
CA ASP A 151 6.50 -30.08 9.68
C ASP A 151 7.39 -28.87 10.06
N ALA A 152 8.08 -28.29 9.07
CA ALA A 152 9.03 -27.20 9.27
C ALA A 152 8.35 -25.84 9.54
N ILE A 153 7.01 -25.75 9.56
CA ILE A 153 6.28 -24.49 9.71
C ILE A 153 5.64 -24.41 11.09
N ILE A 154 5.96 -23.36 11.84
CA ILE A 154 5.54 -23.14 13.22
C ILE A 154 4.49 -22.02 13.24
N LYS A 155 3.32 -22.28 13.80
CA LYS A 155 2.29 -21.25 14.07
C LYS A 155 2.70 -20.39 15.26
N LEU A 156 2.73 -19.07 15.09
CA LEU A 156 3.09 -18.12 16.15
C LEU A 156 1.87 -17.59 16.92
N GLY A 157 0.68 -18.08 16.62
CA GLY A 157 -0.59 -17.60 17.17
C GLY A 157 -1.26 -16.53 16.30
N LYS A 158 -2.51 -16.20 16.66
CA LYS A 158 -3.38 -15.30 15.88
C LYS A 158 -2.73 -13.92 15.67
N GLY A 159 -2.63 -13.50 14.41
CA GLY A 159 -2.02 -12.23 14.00
C GLY A 159 -0.49 -12.26 13.89
N ASN A 160 0.16 -13.33 14.35
CA ASN A 160 1.62 -13.45 14.35
C ASN A 160 2.15 -14.30 13.19
N ARG A 161 1.27 -14.89 12.36
CA ARG A 161 1.63 -15.66 11.18
C ARG A 161 2.47 -16.90 11.54
N TYR A 162 3.45 -17.22 10.70
CA TYR A 162 4.25 -18.45 10.77
C TYR A 162 5.74 -18.15 10.81
N LYS A 163 6.49 -19.04 11.44
CA LYS A 163 7.96 -19.13 11.39
C LYS A 163 8.35 -20.42 10.68
N PHE A 164 9.46 -20.40 9.95
CA PHE A 164 10.01 -21.57 9.28
C PHE A 164 11.23 -22.07 10.07
N ASN A 165 11.23 -23.33 10.47
CA ASN A 165 12.40 -24.03 10.98
C ASN A 165 13.26 -24.49 9.80
N LEU A 166 14.31 -23.73 9.50
CA LEU A 166 15.19 -24.03 8.37
C LEU A 166 16.02 -25.30 8.56
N GLU A 167 16.16 -25.82 9.78
CA GLU A 167 16.85 -27.09 10.03
C GLU A 167 16.05 -28.30 9.56
N LEU A 168 14.72 -28.18 9.50
CA LEU A 168 13.81 -29.20 8.98
C LEU A 168 13.42 -28.94 7.52
N CYS A 169 13.65 -27.73 7.01
CA CYS A 169 13.22 -27.35 5.68
C CYS A 169 14.11 -27.98 4.60
N THR A 170 13.53 -28.86 3.78
CA THR A 170 14.23 -29.50 2.64
C THR A 170 14.29 -28.62 1.38
N GLY A 171 13.69 -27.42 1.41
CA GLY A 171 13.67 -26.51 0.25
C GLY A 171 12.74 -26.93 -0.89
N CYS A 172 11.80 -27.86 -0.66
CA CYS A 172 10.91 -28.39 -1.70
C CYS A 172 9.96 -27.37 -2.35
N GLY A 173 9.73 -26.21 -1.72
CA GLY A 173 8.92 -25.11 -2.28
C GLY A 173 7.39 -25.31 -2.21
N VAL A 174 6.89 -26.43 -1.68
CA VAL A 174 5.44 -26.71 -1.65
C VAL A 174 4.66 -25.64 -0.90
N CYS A 175 5.18 -25.15 0.24
CA CYS A 175 4.53 -24.09 1.01
C CYS A 175 4.43 -22.77 0.23
N TYR A 176 5.44 -22.46 -0.59
CA TYR A 176 5.49 -21.30 -1.48
C TYR A 176 4.45 -21.43 -2.60
N GLU A 177 4.40 -22.57 -3.28
CA GLU A 177 3.44 -22.87 -4.37
C GLU A 177 1.99 -22.90 -3.87
N GLN A 178 1.75 -23.33 -2.63
CA GLN A 178 0.40 -23.38 -2.06
C GLN A 178 -0.07 -22.04 -1.49
N CYS A 179 0.82 -21.04 -1.33
CA CYS A 179 0.45 -19.78 -0.72
C CYS A 179 -0.44 -18.94 -1.66
N PRO A 180 -1.75 -18.77 -1.38
CA PRO A 180 -2.66 -18.09 -2.30
C PRO A 180 -2.32 -16.61 -2.50
N CYS A 181 -1.67 -16.00 -1.50
CA CYS A 181 -1.31 -14.59 -1.47
C CYS A 181 0.18 -14.34 -1.69
N HIS A 182 0.98 -15.37 -2.04
CA HIS A 182 2.42 -15.20 -2.29
C HIS A 182 3.18 -14.50 -1.15
N ALA A 183 2.82 -14.81 0.10
CA ALA A 183 3.43 -14.21 1.29
C ALA A 183 4.72 -14.91 1.76
N ILE A 184 5.20 -15.88 0.99
CA ILE A 184 6.39 -16.69 1.26
C ILE A 184 7.37 -16.42 0.11
N GLU A 185 8.65 -16.26 0.41
CA GLU A 185 9.71 -16.15 -0.59
C GLU A 185 10.72 -17.28 -0.34
N MET A 186 11.12 -17.97 -1.40
CA MET A 186 12.17 -18.98 -1.33
C MET A 186 13.52 -18.28 -1.34
N ILE A 187 14.37 -18.63 -0.38
CA ILE A 187 15.77 -18.18 -0.33
C ILE A 187 16.68 -19.37 -0.66
N THR A 188 17.82 -19.09 -1.29
CA THR A 188 18.86 -20.09 -1.47
C THR A 188 19.42 -20.49 -0.11
N GLU A 189 19.65 -21.78 0.10
CA GLU A 189 20.36 -22.25 1.28
C GLU A 189 21.74 -21.56 1.34
N PRO A 190 22.07 -20.87 2.44
CA PRO A 190 23.37 -20.24 2.57
C PRO A 190 24.42 -21.35 2.54
N VAL A 191 25.31 -21.30 1.54
CA VAL A 191 26.46 -22.19 1.49
C VAL A 191 27.27 -21.94 2.75
N ASN A 192 27.33 -22.92 3.65
CA ASN A 192 28.20 -22.85 4.83
C ASN A 192 29.64 -22.65 4.34
N SER A 193 30.13 -21.42 4.35
CA SER A 193 31.56 -21.15 4.31
C SER A 193 32.13 -21.71 5.61
N THR A 194 32.68 -22.92 5.51
CA THR A 194 33.51 -23.63 6.50
C THR A 194 32.85 -24.04 7.82
N LYS A 195 32.41 -25.31 7.89
CA LYS A 195 32.65 -26.13 9.10
C LYS A 195 33.90 -26.99 8.83
N ASN A 196 35.08 -26.38 8.91
CA ASN A 196 36.32 -27.11 9.12
C ASN A 196 36.66 -27.01 10.61
N ALA A 197 36.46 -28.09 11.33
CA ALA A 197 37.10 -28.40 12.61
C ALA A 197 37.50 -29.87 12.55
#